data_AF-A0A9E2LBQ9-F1
#
_entry.id   AF-A0A9E2LBQ9-F1
#
_cell.length_a   1.000
_cell.length_b   1.000
_cell.length_c   1.000
_cell.angle_alpha   90.00
_cell.angle_beta   90.00
_cell.angle_gamma   90.00
#
_symmetry.space_group_name_H-M   'P 1'
#
loop_
_entity.id
_entity.type
_entity.pdbx_description
1 polymer ?
#
loop_
_entity_poly.entity_id
_entity_poly.type
_entity_poly.pdbx_seq_one_letter_code
_entity_poly.pdbx_strand_id
1 'polypeptide(L)'
;MNYTVVTKEWLAARNILPLPTMRKSKDGTKYLAHEDFFNAFKTKNEEDEEALEGLTLYPHNSNELNELLASDEWTWDEAGTPIESQDYIQVAAVKNLMAATKAGIQTMNLSNSEIHKVVDVLPAWEEYIGKKMAKGTKFRYNGKPYVCIQTVNPVLEIYPPSDGTKANYGLISEHDGTLADPIPYERNMVLEKGKYYTQYGVTYKCVTDSIVGYDADLTELLSLLEKVEGGEA
;
A
#
# COMPACT_ATOMS: atom_id res chain seq x y z
N MET A 1 15.70 15.37 12.14
CA MET A 1 14.70 15.90 11.22
C MET A 1 15.42 16.40 9.99
N ASN A 2 15.29 15.67 8.90
CA ASN A 2 15.95 15.96 7.63
C ASN A 2 14.95 16.46 6.58
N TYR A 3 15.47 17.19 5.62
CA TYR A 3 14.76 17.71 4.47
C TYR A 3 15.42 17.22 3.19
N THR A 4 14.65 17.22 2.11
CA THR A 4 15.19 17.00 0.77
C THR A 4 14.56 17.96 -0.22
N VAL A 5 15.26 18.22 -1.31
CA VAL A 5 14.76 19.02 -2.43
C VAL A 5 14.17 18.06 -3.46
N VAL A 6 12.92 18.28 -3.83
CA VAL A 6 12.24 17.50 -4.87
C VAL A 6 11.67 18.41 -5.95
N THR A 7 11.57 17.87 -7.17
CA THR A 7 10.96 18.59 -8.29
C THR A 7 9.44 18.45 -8.29
N LYS A 8 8.77 19.37 -8.97
CA LYS A 8 7.33 19.30 -9.22
C LYS A 8 6.93 18.02 -9.94
N GLU A 9 7.75 17.56 -10.88
CA GLU A 9 7.55 16.33 -11.64
C GLU A 9 7.68 15.11 -10.73
N TRP A 10 8.65 15.11 -9.81
CA TRP A 10 8.84 14.05 -8.82
C TRP A 10 7.60 13.90 -7.93
N LEU A 11 7.01 15.03 -7.48
CA LEU A 11 5.78 15.04 -6.67
C LEU A 11 4.59 14.51 -7.48
N ALA A 12 4.44 15.00 -8.71
CA ALA A 12 3.34 14.61 -9.60
C ALA A 12 3.35 13.10 -9.93
N ALA A 13 4.53 12.52 -10.15
CA ALA A 13 4.70 11.09 -10.41
C ALA A 13 4.18 10.20 -9.27
N ARG A 14 4.10 10.74 -8.05
CA ARG A 14 3.60 10.06 -6.84
C ARG A 14 2.23 10.56 -6.40
N ASN A 15 1.53 11.29 -7.28
CA ASN A 15 0.22 11.89 -7.03
C ASN A 15 0.19 12.83 -5.81
N ILE A 16 1.33 13.44 -5.49
CA ILE A 16 1.47 14.44 -4.43
C ILE A 16 1.29 15.84 -5.02
N LEU A 17 0.53 16.67 -4.32
CA LEU A 17 0.38 18.09 -4.63
C LEU A 17 1.41 18.92 -3.83
N PRO A 18 2.09 19.89 -4.46
CA PRO A 18 2.87 20.87 -3.70
C PRO A 18 1.93 21.71 -2.83
N LEU A 19 2.19 21.80 -1.53
CA LEU A 19 1.41 22.65 -0.63
C LEU A 19 1.99 24.07 -0.61
N PRO A 20 1.16 25.13 -0.49
CA PRO A 20 1.63 26.51 -0.32
C PRO A 20 2.54 26.72 0.89
N THR A 21 2.40 25.87 1.92
CA THR A 21 3.23 25.89 3.12
C THR A 21 4.62 25.31 2.89
N MET A 22 4.85 24.62 1.77
CA MET A 22 6.18 24.13 1.40
C MET A 22 7.02 25.29 0.86
N ARG A 23 8.27 25.37 1.34
CA ARG A 23 9.24 26.29 0.74
C ARG A 23 9.54 25.82 -0.69
N LYS A 24 9.56 26.73 -1.66
CA LYS A 24 9.80 26.42 -3.07
C LYS A 24 10.86 27.34 -3.68
N SER A 25 11.49 26.89 -4.77
CA SER A 25 12.40 27.71 -5.57
C SER A 25 11.66 28.85 -6.25
N LYS A 26 12.38 29.91 -6.61
CA LYS A 26 11.86 31.15 -7.22
C LYS A 26 11.07 30.91 -8.50
N ASP A 27 11.48 29.91 -9.29
CA ASP A 27 10.80 29.47 -10.52
C ASP A 27 9.62 28.51 -10.26
N GLY A 28 9.41 28.07 -9.01
CA GLY A 28 8.35 27.16 -8.60
C GLY A 28 8.52 25.70 -9.04
N THR A 29 9.71 25.31 -9.53
CA THR A 29 10.00 23.97 -10.03
C THR A 29 10.46 23.00 -8.94
N LYS A 30 11.02 23.49 -7.84
CA LYS A 30 11.53 22.69 -6.73
C LYS A 30 10.87 23.05 -5.40
N TYR A 31 10.78 22.06 -4.51
CA TYR A 31 10.15 22.16 -3.21
C TYR A 31 11.04 21.53 -2.15
N LEU A 32 11.14 22.19 -0.99
CA LEU A 32 11.75 21.63 0.20
C LEU A 32 10.70 20.80 0.93
N ALA A 33 11.01 19.54 1.16
CA ALA A 33 10.08 18.60 1.71
C ALA A 33 10.70 17.78 2.84
N HIS A 34 9.87 17.38 3.80
CA HIS A 34 10.29 16.73 5.03
C HIS A 34 10.56 15.23 4.81
N GLU A 35 11.60 14.65 5.43
CA GLU A 35 12.00 13.25 5.22
C GLU A 35 10.87 12.22 5.44
N ASP A 36 10.03 12.41 6.46
CA ASP A 36 8.92 11.49 6.76
C ASP A 36 7.90 11.39 5.64
N PHE A 37 7.79 12.44 4.83
CA PHE A 37 6.92 12.46 3.68
C PHE A 37 7.38 11.49 2.58
N PHE A 38 8.70 11.21 2.52
CA PHE A 38 9.32 10.29 1.56
C PHE A 38 9.58 8.91 2.13
N ASN A 39 9.70 8.78 3.45
CA ASN A 39 9.88 7.48 4.11
C ASN A 39 8.71 6.52 3.80
N ALA A 40 7.51 7.04 3.58
CA ALA A 40 6.35 6.26 3.13
C ALA A 40 6.53 5.61 1.75
N PHE A 41 7.44 6.14 0.93
CA PHE A 41 7.77 5.65 -0.42
C PHE A 41 9.08 4.86 -0.46
N LYS A 42 9.80 4.70 0.67
CA LYS A 42 11.05 3.90 0.76
C LYS A 42 10.83 2.40 0.70
N THR A 43 9.58 1.94 0.55
CA THR A 43 9.21 0.55 0.81
C THR A 43 9.44 -0.36 -0.40
N LYS A 44 10.72 -0.71 -0.61
CA LYS A 44 11.24 -2.04 -1.02
C LYS A 44 10.92 -2.61 -2.41
N ASN A 45 10.70 -1.79 -3.42
CA ASN A 45 10.90 -2.24 -4.80
C ASN A 45 12.14 -1.54 -5.37
N GLU A 46 12.92 -2.19 -6.25
CA GLU A 46 14.11 -1.60 -6.90
C GLU A 46 13.78 -0.22 -7.52
N GLU A 47 12.57 -0.09 -8.08
CA GLU A 47 12.06 1.17 -8.65
C GLU A 47 11.88 2.30 -7.61
N ASP A 48 11.52 1.98 -6.36
CA ASP A 48 11.35 2.98 -5.30
C ASP A 48 12.69 3.40 -4.69
N GLU A 49 13.65 2.47 -4.58
CA GLU A 49 15.02 2.78 -4.17
C GLU A 49 15.72 3.64 -5.22
N GLU A 50 15.63 3.31 -6.51
CA GLU A 50 16.14 4.11 -7.63
C GLU A 50 15.51 5.50 -7.65
N ALA A 51 14.19 5.60 -7.43
CA ALA A 51 13.50 6.89 -7.48
C ALA A 51 13.74 7.79 -6.25
N LEU A 52 14.43 7.29 -5.23
CA LEU A 52 14.99 8.03 -4.09
C LEU A 52 16.52 8.16 -4.18
N GLU A 53 17.16 7.41 -5.08
CA GLU A 53 18.58 7.48 -5.36
C GLU A 53 18.92 8.87 -5.93
N GLY A 54 19.92 9.53 -5.34
CA GLY A 54 20.31 10.89 -5.70
C GLY A 54 19.61 12.02 -4.92
N LEU A 55 18.64 11.72 -4.06
CA LEU A 55 18.09 12.74 -3.15
C LEU A 55 19.09 13.10 -2.04
N THR A 56 19.49 14.37 -1.99
CA THR A 56 20.34 14.89 -0.90
C THR A 56 19.51 15.11 0.36
N LEU A 57 19.96 14.55 1.48
CA LEU A 57 19.34 14.76 2.79
C LEU A 57 20.06 15.89 3.53
N TYR A 58 19.28 16.90 3.92
CA TYR A 58 19.74 18.07 4.64
C TYR A 58 19.20 18.04 6.08
N PRO A 59 20.04 17.89 7.11
CA PRO A 59 19.60 18.06 8.48
C PRO A 59 19.01 19.47 8.69
N HIS A 60 17.94 19.60 9.48
CA HIS A 60 17.26 20.88 9.72
C HIS A 60 18.19 22.03 10.13
N ASN A 61 19.24 21.71 10.90
CA ASN A 61 20.18 22.69 11.45
C ASN A 61 21.53 22.71 10.70
N SER A 62 21.58 22.16 9.47
CA SER A 62 22.84 22.04 8.72
C SER A 62 23.18 23.36 8.02
N ASN A 63 24.49 23.65 7.92
CA ASN A 63 24.95 24.85 7.21
C ASN A 63 24.63 24.76 5.72
N GLU A 64 24.70 23.57 5.15
CA GLU A 64 24.39 23.29 3.75
C GLU A 64 22.93 23.63 3.42
N LEU A 65 21.98 23.30 4.32
CA LEU A 65 20.59 23.70 4.17
C LEU A 65 20.44 25.22 4.21
N ASN A 66 21.09 25.86 5.18
CA ASN A 66 21.01 27.31 5.33
C ASN A 66 21.59 28.04 4.11
N GLU A 67 22.71 27.58 3.58
CA GLU A 67 23.36 28.11 2.37
C GLU A 67 22.48 27.93 1.13
N LEU A 68 21.90 26.73 0.95
CA LEU A 68 20.94 26.47 -0.13
C LEU A 68 19.76 27.44 -0.08
N LEU A 69 19.17 27.60 1.10
CA LEU A 69 17.98 28.43 1.30
C LEU A 69 18.28 29.94 1.25
N ALA A 70 19.55 30.33 1.40
CA ALA A 70 20.01 31.70 1.24
C ALA A 70 20.43 32.04 -0.21
N SER A 71 20.48 31.05 -1.11
CA SER A 71 20.82 31.28 -2.52
C SER A 71 19.74 32.02 -3.30
N ASP A 72 20.14 32.69 -4.39
CA ASP A 72 19.25 33.42 -5.30
C ASP A 72 18.07 32.58 -5.82
N GLU A 73 18.25 31.26 -5.94
CA GLU A 73 17.21 30.32 -6.37
C GLU A 73 16.08 30.18 -5.33
N TRP A 74 16.36 30.40 -4.05
CA TRP A 74 15.42 30.15 -2.94
C TRP A 74 15.03 31.42 -2.16
N THR A 75 15.58 32.57 -2.55
CA THR A 75 15.27 33.89 -2.00
C THR A 75 14.32 34.66 -2.90
N TRP A 76 13.26 35.21 -2.29
CA TRP A 76 12.21 35.95 -2.99
C TRP A 76 12.37 37.43 -2.71
N ASP A 77 12.36 38.24 -3.76
CA ASP A 77 12.12 39.68 -3.70
C ASP A 77 10.60 39.88 -3.60
N GLU A 78 10.11 40.14 -2.39
CA GLU A 78 8.69 40.22 -2.01
C GLU A 78 7.71 40.57 -3.15
N ALA A 79 6.94 39.58 -3.61
CA ALA A 79 5.72 39.78 -4.38
C ALA A 79 4.76 38.61 -4.14
N GLY A 80 3.48 38.94 -3.94
CA GLY A 80 2.46 38.09 -3.35
C GLY A 80 2.34 36.71 -3.99
N THR A 81 2.61 35.69 -3.20
CA THR A 81 2.21 34.32 -3.48
C THR A 81 0.69 34.28 -3.66
N PRO A 82 0.16 33.61 -4.70
CA PRO A 82 -1.24 33.24 -4.70
C PRO A 82 -1.51 32.46 -3.41
N ILE A 83 -2.30 33.04 -2.52
CA ILE A 83 -2.77 32.35 -1.32
C ILE A 83 -3.88 31.45 -1.84
N GLU A 84 -3.52 30.20 -2.16
CA GLU A 84 -4.54 29.17 -2.37
C GLU A 84 -5.45 29.16 -1.13
N SER A 85 -6.74 28.94 -1.35
CA SER A 85 -7.70 29.00 -0.25
C SER A 85 -7.31 28.02 0.85
N GLN A 86 -7.63 28.36 2.09
CA GLN A 86 -7.40 27.46 3.22
C GLN A 86 -8.07 26.09 3.01
N ASP A 87 -9.23 26.08 2.34
CA ASP A 87 -9.94 24.86 1.95
C ASP A 87 -9.11 24.01 0.97
N TYR A 88 -8.47 24.62 -0.03
CA TYR A 88 -7.59 23.91 -0.94
C TYR A 88 -6.40 23.31 -0.20
N ILE A 89 -5.75 24.10 0.68
CA ILE A 89 -4.59 23.63 1.46
C ILE A 89 -4.97 22.41 2.29
N GLN A 90 -6.14 22.44 2.93
CA GLN A 90 -6.64 21.32 3.71
C GLN A 90 -6.89 20.08 2.84
N VAL A 91 -7.59 20.22 1.72
CA VAL A 91 -7.90 19.09 0.82
C VAL A 91 -6.63 18.52 0.18
N ALA A 92 -5.67 19.37 -0.20
CA ALA A 92 -4.38 18.95 -0.75
C ALA A 92 -3.56 18.18 0.29
N ALA A 93 -3.57 18.62 1.56
CA ALA A 93 -2.91 17.90 2.64
C ALA A 93 -3.53 16.51 2.87
N VAL A 94 -4.86 16.40 2.86
CA VAL A 94 -5.56 15.10 2.97
C VAL A 94 -5.22 14.19 1.80
N LYS A 95 -5.22 14.72 0.57
CA LYS A 95 -4.84 13.96 -0.63
C LYS A 95 -3.41 13.42 -0.51
N ASN A 96 -2.48 14.26 -0.08
CA ASN A 96 -1.09 13.90 0.10
C ASN A 96 -0.91 12.80 1.16
N LEU A 97 -1.60 12.91 2.30
CA LEU A 97 -1.60 11.88 3.33
C LEU A 97 -2.15 10.56 2.79
N MET A 98 -3.23 10.58 2.01
CA MET A 98 -3.81 9.39 1.39
C MET A 98 -2.83 8.75 0.40
N ALA A 99 -2.14 9.55 -0.42
CA ALA A 99 -1.12 9.05 -1.35
C ALA A 99 0.05 8.36 -0.62
N ALA A 100 0.58 9.00 0.42
CA ALA A 100 1.64 8.42 1.25
C ALA A 100 1.18 7.14 1.97
N THR A 101 -0.04 7.13 2.50
CA THR A 101 -0.60 5.94 3.18
C THR A 101 -0.77 4.78 2.20
N LYS A 102 -1.30 5.05 0.99
CA LYS A 102 -1.43 4.05 -0.09
C LYS A 102 -0.07 3.47 -0.48
N ALA A 103 0.98 4.28 -0.57
CA ALA A 103 2.32 3.79 -0.89
C ALA A 103 2.87 2.86 0.20
N GLY A 104 2.69 3.22 1.48
CA GLY A 104 3.22 2.45 2.61
C GLY A 104 2.37 1.25 3.05
N ILE A 105 1.09 1.16 2.65
CA ILE A 105 0.11 0.21 3.21
C ILE A 105 0.54 -1.26 3.09
N GLN A 106 1.37 -1.61 2.10
CA GLN A 106 1.85 -2.97 1.91
C GLN A 106 2.73 -3.47 3.06
N THR A 107 3.39 -2.55 3.77
CA THR A 107 4.29 -2.86 4.90
C THR A 107 3.61 -2.78 6.25
N MET A 108 2.37 -2.28 6.30
CA MET A 108 1.60 -2.17 7.52
C MET A 108 1.06 -3.55 7.92
N ASN A 109 1.16 -3.89 9.20
CA ASN A 109 0.63 -5.13 9.75
C ASN A 109 -0.84 -4.94 10.17
N LEU A 110 -1.73 -4.90 9.17
CA LEU A 110 -3.17 -4.81 9.37
C LEU A 110 -3.78 -6.21 9.36
N SER A 111 -4.71 -6.46 10.28
CA SER A 111 -5.59 -7.63 10.25
C SER A 111 -6.58 -7.55 9.07
N ASN A 112 -7.25 -8.66 8.76
CA ASN A 112 -8.21 -8.70 7.66
C ASN A 112 -9.40 -7.77 7.96
N SER A 113 -9.91 -7.81 9.19
CA SER A 113 -11.01 -6.97 9.65
C SER A 113 -10.65 -5.47 9.63
N GLU A 114 -9.40 -5.11 9.89
CA GLU A 114 -8.90 -3.74 9.74
C GLU A 114 -8.78 -3.32 8.27
N ILE A 115 -8.30 -4.20 7.39
CA ILE A 115 -8.19 -3.93 5.94
C ILE A 115 -9.57 -3.59 5.35
N HIS A 116 -10.62 -4.31 5.75
CA HIS A 116 -11.99 -4.01 5.31
C HIS A 116 -12.47 -2.62 5.71
N LYS A 117 -12.05 -2.11 6.88
CA LYS A 117 -12.39 -0.76 7.35
C LYS A 117 -11.68 0.34 6.56
N VAL A 118 -10.56 0.03 5.90
CA VAL A 118 -9.72 0.99 5.16
C VAL A 118 -9.54 0.62 3.70
N VAL A 119 -10.48 -0.14 3.12
CA VAL A 119 -10.39 -0.65 1.74
C VAL A 119 -10.11 0.45 0.71
N ASP A 120 -10.63 1.65 0.92
CA ASP A 120 -10.47 2.78 0.01
C ASP A 120 -9.04 3.36 -0.05
N VAL A 121 -8.21 3.04 0.93
CA VAL A 121 -6.80 3.46 0.98
C VAL A 121 -5.90 2.50 0.20
N LEU A 122 -6.34 1.25 -0.03
CA LEU A 122 -5.60 0.30 -0.85
C LEU A 122 -5.41 0.83 -2.28
N PRO A 123 -4.28 0.51 -2.94
CA PRO A 123 -4.11 0.79 -4.36
C PRO A 123 -5.19 0.04 -5.16
N ALA A 124 -5.74 0.69 -6.19
CA ALA A 124 -6.69 0.03 -7.07
C ALA A 124 -5.96 -0.99 -7.96
N TRP A 125 -6.62 -2.10 -8.30
CA TRP A 125 -6.05 -3.12 -9.18
C TRP A 125 -5.59 -2.54 -10.53
N GLU A 126 -6.36 -1.58 -11.06
CA GLU A 126 -6.11 -0.88 -12.31
C GLU A 126 -4.76 -0.13 -12.30
N GLU A 127 -4.26 0.30 -11.13
CA GLU A 127 -2.97 0.99 -11.00
C GLU A 127 -1.77 0.08 -11.36
N TYR A 128 -1.99 -1.23 -11.40
CA TYR A 128 -0.99 -2.23 -11.73
C TYR A 128 -1.06 -2.71 -13.18
N ILE A 129 -2.07 -2.34 -13.98
CA ILE A 129 -2.16 -2.77 -15.38
C ILE A 129 -0.88 -2.39 -16.15
N GLY A 130 -0.29 -3.36 -16.85
CA GLY A 130 0.97 -3.22 -17.56
C GLY A 130 2.23 -3.29 -16.68
N LYS A 131 2.08 -3.41 -15.36
CA LYS A 131 3.18 -3.48 -14.38
C LYS A 131 3.25 -4.84 -13.70
N LYS A 132 4.34 -5.09 -12.98
CA LYS A 132 4.49 -6.24 -12.08
C LYS A 132 3.69 -6.03 -10.79
N MET A 133 2.97 -7.06 -10.35
CA MET A 133 2.36 -7.14 -9.03
C MET A 133 2.96 -8.33 -8.28
N ALA A 134 3.67 -8.08 -7.18
CA ALA A 134 4.29 -9.12 -6.38
C ALA A 134 3.26 -9.96 -5.59
N LYS A 135 3.62 -11.20 -5.27
CA LYS A 135 2.87 -12.02 -4.30
C LYS A 135 2.74 -11.28 -2.96
N GLY A 136 1.57 -11.32 -2.35
CA GLY A 136 1.26 -10.69 -1.07
C GLY A 136 0.79 -9.23 -1.17
N THR A 137 0.88 -8.59 -2.35
CA THR A 137 0.36 -7.23 -2.55
C THR A 137 -1.14 -7.18 -2.29
N LYS A 138 -1.56 -6.30 -1.38
CA LYS A 138 -2.96 -6.01 -1.06
C LYS A 138 -3.47 -4.88 -1.94
N PHE A 139 -4.65 -5.02 -2.52
CA PHE A 139 -5.22 -4.02 -3.43
C PHE A 139 -6.74 -4.04 -3.34
N ARG A 140 -7.41 -3.03 -3.89
CA ARG A 140 -8.87 -3.01 -4.00
C ARG A 140 -9.33 -3.21 -5.43
N TYR A 141 -10.46 -3.89 -5.60
CA TYR A 141 -11.16 -4.03 -6.87
C TYR A 141 -12.66 -4.10 -6.62
N ASN A 142 -13.45 -3.31 -7.35
CA ASN A 142 -14.90 -3.19 -7.16
C ASN A 142 -15.33 -2.99 -5.68
N GLY A 143 -14.59 -2.13 -4.97
CA GLY A 143 -14.87 -1.80 -3.56
C GLY A 143 -14.52 -2.90 -2.54
N LYS A 144 -13.89 -4.00 -2.97
CA LYS A 144 -13.50 -5.11 -2.09
C LYS A 144 -11.97 -5.25 -1.99
N PRO A 145 -11.44 -5.68 -0.84
CA PRO A 145 -10.01 -5.92 -0.67
C PRO A 145 -9.60 -7.29 -1.21
N TYR A 146 -8.49 -7.33 -1.92
CA TYR A 146 -7.87 -8.53 -2.50
C TYR A 146 -6.38 -8.61 -2.15
N VAL A 147 -5.82 -9.79 -2.25
CA VAL A 147 -4.39 -10.07 -2.16
C VAL A 147 -3.91 -10.81 -3.40
N CYS A 148 -2.72 -10.46 -3.89
CA CYS A 148 -2.04 -11.15 -4.98
C CYS A 148 -1.47 -12.50 -4.47
N ILE A 149 -1.97 -13.61 -4.99
CA ILE A 149 -1.61 -14.97 -4.52
C ILE A 149 -0.25 -15.42 -5.06
N GLN A 150 0.08 -15.00 -6.28
CA GLN A 150 1.35 -15.27 -6.94
C GLN A 150 1.78 -14.04 -7.73
N THR A 151 3.09 -13.87 -7.94
CA THR A 151 3.59 -12.73 -8.72
C THR A 151 3.01 -12.74 -10.14
N VAL A 152 2.34 -11.65 -10.52
CA VAL A 152 1.79 -11.43 -11.87
C VAL A 152 2.66 -10.40 -12.59
N ASN A 153 3.16 -10.72 -13.78
CA ASN A 153 3.98 -9.80 -14.56
C ASN A 153 3.85 -10.04 -16.08
N PRO A 154 3.31 -9.10 -16.86
CA PRO A 154 2.58 -7.91 -16.42
C PRO A 154 1.16 -8.27 -15.96
N VAL A 155 0.53 -7.41 -15.16
CA VAL A 155 -0.92 -7.46 -14.96
C VAL A 155 -1.60 -7.06 -16.27
N LEU A 156 -2.52 -7.89 -16.74
CA LEU A 156 -3.26 -7.67 -17.98
C LEU A 156 -4.72 -7.32 -17.68
N GLU A 157 -5.24 -6.29 -18.35
CA GLU A 157 -6.61 -5.79 -18.19
C GLU A 157 -7.67 -6.88 -18.42
N ILE A 158 -7.40 -7.83 -19.33
CA ILE A 158 -8.31 -8.94 -19.67
C ILE A 158 -8.41 -10.01 -18.57
N TYR A 159 -7.55 -9.97 -17.55
CA TYR A 159 -7.56 -10.89 -16.43
C TYR A 159 -7.77 -10.15 -15.10
N PRO A 160 -8.94 -9.52 -14.88
CA PRO A 160 -9.26 -8.89 -13.62
C PRO A 160 -9.56 -9.93 -12.53
N PRO A 161 -9.62 -9.54 -11.23
CA PRO A 161 -10.12 -10.40 -10.17
C PRO A 161 -11.52 -10.94 -10.50
N SER A 162 -11.63 -12.26 -10.61
CA SER A 162 -12.83 -12.99 -10.99
C SER A 162 -12.67 -14.48 -10.62
N ASP A 163 -13.72 -15.28 -10.81
CA ASP A 163 -13.63 -16.73 -10.59
C ASP A 163 -12.55 -17.40 -11.47
N GLY A 164 -12.34 -16.90 -12.70
CA GLY A 164 -11.33 -17.42 -13.62
C GLY A 164 -9.89 -17.03 -13.27
N THR A 165 -9.68 -16.14 -12.30
CA THR A 165 -8.36 -15.61 -11.91
C THR A 165 -8.06 -15.80 -10.42
N LYS A 166 -8.78 -16.69 -9.73
CA LYS A 166 -8.57 -17.01 -8.30
C LYS A 166 -7.15 -17.48 -7.97
N ALA A 167 -6.45 -18.07 -8.94
CA ALA A 167 -5.03 -18.42 -8.78
C ALA A 167 -4.10 -17.19 -8.70
N ASN A 168 -4.53 -16.03 -9.23
CA ASN A 168 -3.77 -14.78 -9.21
C ASN A 168 -4.22 -13.86 -8.07
N TYR A 169 -5.53 -13.79 -7.82
CA TYR A 169 -6.12 -12.83 -6.90
C TYR A 169 -7.10 -13.50 -5.94
N GLY A 170 -6.82 -13.40 -4.65
CA GLY A 170 -7.68 -13.91 -3.58
C GLY A 170 -8.43 -12.76 -2.92
N LEU A 171 -9.74 -12.93 -2.69
CA LEU A 171 -10.52 -12.00 -1.86
C LEU A 171 -10.02 -12.08 -0.42
N ILE A 172 -9.76 -10.95 0.22
CA ILE A 172 -9.41 -10.91 1.65
C ILE A 172 -10.70 -11.13 2.45
N SER A 173 -10.73 -12.17 3.28
CA SER A 173 -11.89 -12.49 4.14
C SER A 173 -12.21 -11.34 5.10
N GLU A 174 -13.44 -11.23 5.57
CA GLU A 174 -13.78 -10.33 6.69
C GLU A 174 -13.31 -10.88 8.04
N HIS A 175 -12.98 -12.17 8.09
CA HIS A 175 -12.51 -12.86 9.28
C HIS A 175 -10.99 -12.87 9.35
N ASP A 176 -10.44 -12.72 10.56
CA ASP A 176 -9.00 -12.61 10.78
C ASP A 176 -8.25 -13.96 10.71
N GLY A 177 -8.99 -15.07 10.69
CA GLY A 177 -8.44 -16.42 10.64
C GLY A 177 -7.72 -16.77 11.94
N THR A 178 -8.24 -16.30 13.06
CA THR A 178 -7.80 -16.70 14.41
C THR A 178 -8.68 -17.84 14.91
N LEU A 179 -8.30 -18.52 15.99
CA LEU A 179 -9.16 -19.55 16.58
C LEU A 179 -10.54 -18.99 17.01
N ALA A 180 -10.57 -17.75 17.50
CA ALA A 180 -11.80 -17.08 17.92
C ALA A 180 -12.63 -16.53 16.74
N ASP A 181 -11.99 -16.31 15.60
CA ASP A 181 -12.59 -15.75 14.39
C ASP A 181 -12.04 -16.46 13.14
N PRO A 182 -12.42 -17.73 12.90
CA PRO A 182 -11.90 -18.52 11.80
C PRO A 182 -12.48 -18.06 10.47
N ILE A 183 -11.70 -18.16 9.39
CA ILE A 183 -12.15 -17.83 8.04
C ILE A 183 -13.14 -18.89 7.54
N PRO A 184 -14.38 -18.53 7.18
CA PRO A 184 -15.28 -19.44 6.47
C PRO A 184 -14.63 -19.88 5.17
N TYR A 185 -14.38 -21.18 5.04
CA TYR A 185 -13.69 -21.72 3.89
C TYR A 185 -14.64 -21.84 2.70
N GLU A 186 -14.21 -21.28 1.57
CA GLU A 186 -14.81 -21.50 0.27
C GLU A 186 -13.87 -22.32 -0.60
N ARG A 187 -14.41 -23.22 -1.41
CA ARG A 187 -13.61 -24.00 -2.36
C ARG A 187 -12.81 -23.07 -3.28
N ASN A 188 -11.60 -23.49 -3.62
CA ASN A 188 -10.61 -22.69 -4.34
C ASN A 188 -10.05 -21.48 -3.56
N MET A 189 -10.29 -21.39 -2.24
CA MET A 189 -9.58 -20.45 -1.38
C MET A 189 -8.17 -20.99 -1.07
N VAL A 190 -7.19 -20.09 -1.12
CA VAL A 190 -5.80 -20.36 -0.71
C VAL A 190 -5.73 -20.37 0.81
N LEU A 191 -5.13 -21.41 1.36
CA LEU A 191 -4.88 -21.59 2.78
C LEU A 191 -3.52 -21.02 3.16
N GLU A 192 -3.50 -20.22 4.21
CA GLU A 192 -2.30 -19.58 4.77
C GLU A 192 -1.91 -20.24 6.09
N LYS A 193 -0.65 -20.60 6.23
CA LYS A 193 -0.11 -21.26 7.41
C LYS A 193 -0.36 -20.44 8.67
N GLY A 194 -0.83 -21.11 9.71
CA GLY A 194 -1.13 -20.52 11.01
C GLY A 194 -2.52 -19.90 11.13
N LYS A 195 -3.24 -19.69 10.01
CA LYS A 195 -4.63 -19.26 10.01
C LYS A 195 -5.58 -20.42 10.32
N TYR A 196 -6.73 -20.06 10.86
CA TYR A 196 -7.83 -20.96 11.18
C TYR A 196 -8.96 -20.80 10.18
N TYR A 197 -9.53 -21.93 9.75
CA TYR A 197 -10.61 -22.01 8.77
C TYR A 197 -11.76 -22.84 9.34
N THR A 198 -12.99 -22.50 8.97
CA THR A 198 -14.19 -23.27 9.37
C THR A 198 -14.98 -23.71 8.15
N GLN A 199 -15.41 -24.97 8.14
CA GLN A 199 -16.31 -25.51 7.13
C GLN A 199 -17.29 -26.47 7.80
N TYR A 200 -18.59 -26.30 7.52
CA TYR A 200 -19.67 -27.12 8.11
C TYR A 200 -19.63 -27.20 9.65
N GLY A 201 -19.23 -26.11 10.32
CA GLY A 201 -19.13 -26.03 11.78
C GLY A 201 -17.84 -26.63 12.37
N VAL A 202 -16.95 -27.21 11.55
CA VAL A 202 -15.67 -27.76 12.01
C VAL A 202 -14.55 -26.78 11.75
N THR A 203 -13.74 -26.51 12.78
CA THR A 203 -12.57 -25.63 12.68
C THR A 203 -11.28 -26.42 12.44
N TYR A 204 -10.45 -25.89 11.57
CA TYR A 204 -9.15 -26.42 11.18
C TYR A 204 -8.08 -25.35 11.30
N LYS A 205 -6.87 -25.74 11.67
CA LYS A 205 -5.69 -24.89 11.60
C LYS A 205 -4.87 -25.29 10.39
N CYS A 206 -4.56 -24.33 9.53
CA CYS A 206 -3.64 -24.55 8.43
C CYS A 206 -2.21 -24.65 8.96
N VAL A 207 -1.52 -25.74 8.65
CA VAL A 207 -0.13 -26.00 9.11
C VAL A 207 0.91 -25.78 8.01
N THR A 208 0.47 -25.78 6.75
CA THR A 208 1.31 -25.57 5.57
C THR A 208 0.56 -24.71 4.55
N ASP A 209 1.22 -23.67 4.04
CA ASP A 209 0.64 -22.83 2.99
C ASP A 209 0.24 -23.68 1.78
N SER A 210 -0.98 -23.48 1.29
CA SER A 210 -1.36 -24.02 0.00
C SER A 210 -0.67 -23.21 -1.11
N ILE A 211 -0.27 -23.89 -2.19
CA ILE A 211 0.30 -23.22 -3.36
C ILE A 211 -0.82 -22.53 -4.16
N VAL A 212 -2.00 -23.14 -4.20
CA VAL A 212 -3.21 -22.69 -4.90
C VAL A 212 -4.44 -23.06 -4.07
N GLY A 213 -5.58 -22.48 -4.42
CA GLY A 213 -6.86 -23.00 -3.94
C GLY A 213 -7.17 -24.36 -4.56
N TYR A 214 -7.80 -25.24 -3.77
CA TYR A 214 -8.24 -26.55 -4.22
C TYR A 214 -9.77 -26.60 -4.30
N ASP A 215 -10.30 -27.25 -5.34
CA ASP A 215 -11.73 -27.57 -5.43
C ASP A 215 -12.05 -28.83 -4.62
N ALA A 216 -11.85 -28.75 -3.30
CA ALA A 216 -12.06 -29.84 -2.36
C ALA A 216 -12.52 -29.29 -1.01
N ASP A 217 -13.18 -30.11 -0.20
CA ASP A 217 -13.55 -29.72 1.17
C ASP A 217 -12.34 -29.82 2.12
N LEU A 218 -12.34 -29.09 3.24
CA LEU A 218 -11.24 -29.09 4.21
C LEU A 218 -10.95 -30.50 4.76
N THR A 219 -11.96 -31.36 4.82
CA THR A 219 -11.83 -32.78 5.20
C THR A 219 -10.96 -33.58 4.25
N GLU A 220 -10.78 -33.13 3.02
CA GLU A 220 -9.95 -33.78 2.00
C GLU A 220 -8.53 -33.19 1.94
N LEU A 221 -8.31 -32.04 2.61
CA LEU A 221 -7.06 -31.29 2.60
C LEU A 221 -6.25 -31.47 3.90
N LEU A 222 -6.44 -32.58 4.62
CA LEU A 222 -5.78 -32.85 5.91
C LEU A 222 -4.26 -33.03 5.83
N SER A 223 -3.68 -33.07 4.63
CA SER A 223 -2.22 -32.95 4.44
C SER A 223 -1.71 -31.51 4.68
N LEU A 224 -2.59 -30.51 4.62
CA LEU A 224 -2.29 -29.10 4.82
C LEU A 224 -2.85 -28.54 6.12
N LEU A 225 -3.83 -29.23 6.71
CA LEU A 225 -4.64 -28.75 7.83
C LEU A 225 -4.71 -29.78 8.96
N GLU A 226 -4.75 -29.29 10.18
CA GLU A 226 -5.07 -30.08 11.37
C GLU A 226 -6.45 -29.70 11.88
N LYS A 227 -7.30 -30.70 12.13
CA LYS A 227 -8.60 -30.47 12.79
C LYS A 227 -8.36 -30.00 14.21
N VAL A 228 -9.04 -28.93 14.63
CA VAL A 228 -8.99 -28.46 16.02
C VAL A 228 -9.97 -29.33 16.83
N GLU A 229 -9.44 -30.14 17.75
CA GLU A 229 -10.29 -30.91 18.67
C GLU A 229 -10.85 -29.97 19.76
N GLY A 230 -12.18 -29.83 19.87
CA GLY A 230 -12.82 -29.15 21.00
C GLY A 230 -13.92 -28.11 20.73
N GLY A 231 -14.51 -28.02 19.53
CA GLY A 231 -15.76 -27.26 19.34
C GLY A 231 -16.97 -28.14 19.64
N GLU A 232 -17.77 -27.80 20.65
CA GLU A 232 -18.94 -28.57 21.09
C GLU A 232 -19.93 -28.87 19.94
N ALA A 233 -20.52 -30.08 20.01
CA ALA A 233 -21.54 -30.60 19.11
C ALA A 233 -22.92 -30.00 19.36
#